data_AF-A0A7Y5K5N4-F1
#
_entry.id   AF-A0A7Y5K5N4-F1
#
_cell.length_a   1.000
_cell.length_b   1.000
_cell.length_c   1.000
_cell.angle_alpha   90.00
_cell.angle_beta   90.00
_cell.angle_gamma   90.00
#
_symmetry.space_group_name_H-M   'P 1'
#
loop_
_entity.id
_entity.type
_entity.pdbx_description
1 polymer ?
#
loop_
_entity_poly.entity_id
_entity_poly.type
_entity_poly.pdbx_seq_one_letter_code
_entity_poly.pdbx_strand_id
1 'polypeptide(L)'
;MIRILAFVARLLRRTHDTAPPTAAAPMAMLDCESVMRELWDYLDGELTPERMAAIRAHIDMCKRCYPQHQFERAFLDALAARAPQHSHPDQVAAKVLAALEARGLTP
;
A
#
# COMPACT_ATOMS: atom_id res chain seq x y z
N MET A 1 2.40 -3.45 -11.73
CA MET A 1 1.17 -3.04 -12.44
C MET A 1 0.05 -2.72 -11.44
N ILE A 2 0.25 -1.72 -10.56
CA ILE A 2 -0.77 -1.33 -9.57
C ILE A 2 -0.71 0.19 -9.41
N ARG A 3 -0.98 0.94 -10.49
CA ARG A 3 -1.16 2.42 -10.42
C ARG A 3 -2.64 2.84 -10.43
N ILE A 4 -3.55 1.87 -10.37
CA ILE A 4 -5.01 2.09 -10.32
C ILE A 4 -5.46 2.40 -8.89
N LEU A 5 -4.74 1.91 -7.87
CA LEU A 5 -5.13 2.02 -6.46
C LEU A 5 -4.86 3.39 -5.84
N ALA A 6 -3.74 4.02 -6.17
CA ALA A 6 -3.51 5.44 -5.85
C ALA A 6 -4.59 6.37 -6.44
N PHE A 7 -5.28 5.97 -7.52
CA PHE A 7 -6.32 6.80 -8.14
C PHE A 7 -7.68 6.63 -7.45
N VAL A 8 -8.05 5.41 -7.07
CA VAL A 8 -9.30 5.14 -6.33
C VAL A 8 -9.22 5.65 -4.88
N ALA A 9 -8.08 5.48 -4.21
CA ALA A 9 -7.84 6.06 -2.87
C ALA A 9 -7.85 7.60 -2.89
N ARG A 10 -7.40 8.22 -3.99
CA ARG A 10 -7.42 9.68 -4.18
C ARG A 10 -8.79 10.23 -4.56
N LEU A 11 -9.62 9.44 -5.25
CA LEU A 11 -11.03 9.75 -5.56
C LEU A 11 -11.95 9.56 -4.35
N LEU A 12 -11.67 8.59 -3.48
CA LEU A 12 -12.42 8.33 -2.25
C LEU A 12 -11.92 9.13 -1.04
N ARG A 13 -10.98 10.08 -1.22
CA ARG A 13 -10.56 11.05 -0.19
C ARG A 13 -11.69 12.04 0.09
N ARG A 14 -12.76 11.53 0.69
CA ARG A 14 -13.72 12.26 1.51
C ARG A 14 -12.88 12.96 2.57
N THR A 15 -12.93 14.28 2.59
CA THR A 15 -12.14 15.17 3.44
C THR A 15 -12.18 14.72 4.91
N HIS A 16 -11.16 13.99 5.34
CA HIS A 16 -10.75 13.95 6.74
C HIS A 16 -9.77 15.11 6.91
N ASP A 17 -10.29 16.25 7.37
CA ASP A 17 -9.51 17.46 7.59
C ASP A 17 -8.36 17.24 8.60
N THR A 18 -7.17 17.63 8.13
CA THR A 18 -6.00 18.27 8.77
C THR A 18 -5.37 17.73 10.06
N ALA A 19 -4.06 17.42 9.98
CA ALA A 19 -2.98 18.02 10.80
C ALA A 19 -1.60 17.48 10.34
N PRO A 20 -0.51 18.27 10.35
CA PRO A 20 0.84 17.75 10.09
C PRO A 20 1.23 16.74 11.20
N PRO A 21 1.97 15.65 10.89
CA PRO A 21 2.49 14.78 11.93
C PRO A 21 3.50 15.59 12.75
N THR A 22 3.12 15.93 13.98
CA THR A 22 4.04 16.47 14.96
C THR A 22 5.14 15.44 15.20
N ALA A 23 6.36 15.94 15.11
CA ALA A 23 7.59 15.18 15.26
C ALA A 23 7.60 14.33 16.53
N ALA A 24 8.08 13.10 16.37
CA ALA A 24 8.71 12.23 17.36
C ALA A 24 7.98 12.06 18.71
N ALA A 25 7.23 10.97 18.83
CA ALA A 25 6.93 10.33 20.12
C ALA A 25 7.65 8.96 20.20
N PRO A 26 8.30 8.62 21.32
CA PRO A 26 9.14 7.43 21.46
C PRO A 26 8.28 6.21 21.75
N MET A 27 8.44 5.09 21.01
CA MET A 27 7.80 3.78 21.26
C MET A 27 6.32 3.82 21.73
N ALA A 28 5.60 4.90 21.42
CA ALA A 28 4.22 5.08 21.79
C ALA A 28 3.43 4.26 20.79
N MET A 29 2.71 3.25 21.29
CA MET A 29 1.79 2.48 20.47
C MET A 29 0.98 3.44 19.60
N LEU A 30 1.06 3.27 18.28
CA LEU A 30 0.31 4.10 17.33
C LEU A 30 -1.16 4.13 17.74
N ASP A 31 -1.80 5.29 17.62
CA ASP A 31 -3.23 5.39 17.84
C ASP A 31 -3.99 4.85 16.62
N CYS A 32 -5.23 4.39 16.86
CA CYS A 32 -6.06 3.82 15.80
C CYS A 32 -6.35 4.80 14.68
N GLU A 33 -6.46 6.11 14.96
CA GLU A 33 -6.78 7.11 13.94
C GLU A 33 -5.61 7.28 12.97
N SER A 34 -4.38 7.34 13.49
CA SER A 34 -3.17 7.36 12.69
C SER A 34 -3.06 6.12 11.80
N VAL A 35 -3.33 4.93 12.35
CA VAL A 35 -3.31 3.68 11.58
C VAL A 35 -4.36 3.69 10.47
N MET A 36 -5.58 4.14 10.76
CA MET A 36 -6.64 4.20 9.76
C MET A 36 -6.37 5.21 8.64
N ARG A 37 -5.70 6.33 8.93
CA ARG A 37 -5.30 7.31 7.89
C ARG A 37 -4.29 6.75 6.89
N GLU A 38 -3.39 5.90 7.37
CA GLU A 38 -2.27 5.36 6.58
C GLU A 38 -2.52 3.92 6.11
N LEU A 39 -3.72 3.36 6.36
CA LEU A 39 -3.99 1.95 6.09
C LEU A 39 -3.86 1.58 4.61
N TRP A 40 -4.27 2.47 3.72
CA TRP A 40 -4.10 2.30 2.26
C TRP A 40 -2.64 2.41 1.84
N ASP A 41 -1.90 3.39 2.34
CA ASP A 41 -0.46 3.54 2.08
C ASP A 41 0.32 2.31 2.61
N TYR A 42 -0.12 1.74 3.73
CA TYR A 42 0.38 0.48 4.27
C TYR A 42 0.06 -0.71 3.35
N LEU A 43 -1.18 -0.82 2.84
CA LEU A 43 -1.58 -1.88 1.90
C LEU A 43 -0.83 -1.80 0.56
N ASP A 44 -0.54 -0.59 0.10
CA ASP A 44 0.23 -0.33 -1.12
C ASP A 44 1.75 -0.47 -0.90
N GLY A 45 2.21 -0.52 0.35
CA GLY A 45 3.63 -0.64 0.71
C GLY A 45 4.43 0.64 0.48
N GLU A 46 3.77 1.80 0.54
CA GLU A 46 4.38 3.12 0.25
C GLU A 46 4.93 3.83 1.50
N LEU A 47 4.90 3.18 2.66
CA LEU A 47 5.43 3.71 3.92
C LEU A 47 6.88 3.29 4.16
N THR A 48 7.58 4.00 5.06
CA THR A 48 8.94 3.60 5.46
C THR A 48 8.92 2.23 6.16
N PRO A 49 10.02 1.46 6.14
CA PRO A 49 10.08 0.15 6.80
C PRO A 49 9.71 0.19 8.29
N GLU A 50 10.13 1.25 8.99
CA GLU A 50 9.82 1.47 10.40
C GLU A 50 8.33 1.70 10.61
N ARG A 51 7.70 2.48 9.70
CA ARG A 51 6.28 2.78 9.76
C ARG A 51 5.43 1.57 9.42
N MET A 52 5.84 0.77 8.42
CA MET A 52 5.23 -0.51 8.08
C MET A 52 5.22 -1.45 9.31
N ALA A 53 6.36 -1.58 9.99
CA ALA A 53 6.47 -2.43 11.18
C ALA A 53 5.57 -1.95 12.33
N ALA A 54 5.51 -0.64 12.57
CA ALA A 54 4.70 -0.06 13.64
C ALA A 54 3.19 -0.24 13.39
N ILE A 55 2.72 -0.01 12.15
CA ILE A 55 1.30 -0.21 11.78
C ILE A 55 0.93 -1.68 11.88
N ARG A 56 1.77 -2.58 11.36
CA ARG A 56 1.56 -4.03 11.48
C ARG A 56 1.42 -4.46 12.94
N ALA A 57 2.36 -4.02 13.79
CA ALA A 57 2.31 -4.34 15.22
C ALA A 57 1.01 -3.87 15.88
N HIS A 58 0.49 -2.69 15.53
CA HIS A 58 -0.79 -2.21 16.01
C HIS A 58 -1.96 -3.08 15.51
N ILE A 59 -2.02 -3.37 14.20
CA ILE A 59 -3.09 -4.18 13.61
C ILE A 59 -3.15 -5.57 14.26
N ASP A 60 -1.99 -6.19 14.50
CA ASP A 60 -1.91 -7.53 15.08
C ASP A 60 -2.48 -7.61 16.52
N MET A 61 -2.44 -6.50 17.27
CA MET A 61 -2.96 -6.45 18.65
C MET A 61 -4.31 -5.73 18.80
N CYS A 62 -4.75 -4.97 17.80
CA CYS A 62 -5.91 -4.09 17.90
C CYS A 62 -7.18 -4.71 17.32
N LYS A 63 -8.12 -5.05 18.21
CA LYS A 63 -9.45 -5.59 17.85
C LYS A 63 -10.30 -4.68 16.95
N ARG A 64 -9.98 -3.38 16.88
CA ARG A 64 -10.69 -2.40 16.05
C ARG A 64 -10.09 -2.27 14.65
N CYS A 65 -8.77 -2.23 14.54
CA CYS A 65 -8.08 -2.03 13.27
C CYS A 65 -7.96 -3.33 12.45
N TYR A 66 -7.84 -4.48 13.11
CA TYR A 66 -7.73 -5.77 12.42
C TYR A 66 -8.89 -6.06 11.45
N PRO A 67 -10.18 -5.90 11.83
CA PRO A 67 -11.29 -6.14 10.91
C PRO A 67 -11.29 -5.19 9.70
N GLN A 68 -10.85 -3.93 9.87
CA GLN A 68 -10.78 -2.95 8.78
C GLN A 68 -9.68 -3.34 7.79
N HIS A 69 -8.48 -3.67 8.27
CA HIS A 69 -7.39 -4.19 7.44
C HIS A 69 -7.83 -5.43 6.64
N GLN A 70 -8.52 -6.38 7.28
CA GLN A 70 -9.03 -7.58 6.61
C GLN A 70 -10.06 -7.24 5.52
N PHE A 71 -10.96 -6.30 5.79
CA PHE A 71 -11.95 -5.86 4.81
C PHE A 71 -11.29 -5.22 3.58
N GLU A 72 -10.39 -4.27 3.79
CA GLU A 72 -9.70 -3.58 2.70
C GLU A 72 -8.84 -4.56 1.88
N ARG A 73 -8.19 -5.52 2.54
CA ARG A 73 -7.46 -6.60 1.85
C ARG A 73 -8.39 -7.47 1.01
N ALA A 74 -9.52 -7.89 1.55
CA ALA A 74 -10.51 -8.68 0.79
C ALA A 74 -11.09 -7.89 -0.39
N PHE A 75 -11.28 -6.58 -0.23
CA PHE A 75 -11.70 -5.69 -1.30
C PHE A 75 -10.66 -5.62 -2.42
N LEU A 76 -9.38 -5.46 -2.07
CA LEU A 76 -8.26 -5.50 -3.02
C LEU A 76 -8.21 -6.82 -3.78
N ASP A 77 -8.33 -7.95 -3.08
CA ASP A 77 -8.32 -9.28 -3.69
C ASP A 77 -9.50 -9.45 -4.65
N ALA A 78 -10.69 -8.95 -4.30
CA ALA A 78 -11.87 -8.99 -5.17
C ALA A 78 -11.70 -8.11 -6.43
N LEU A 79 -11.07 -6.95 -6.30
CA LEU A 79 -10.72 -6.11 -7.45
C LEU A 79 -9.69 -6.81 -8.35
N ALA A 80 -8.65 -7.40 -7.77
CA ALA A 80 -7.63 -8.13 -8.51
C ALA A 80 -8.22 -9.32 -9.27
N ALA A 81 -9.16 -10.05 -8.67
CA ALA A 81 -9.84 -11.18 -9.31
C ALA A 81 -10.70 -10.77 -10.52
N ARG A 82 -11.17 -9.52 -10.57
CA ARG A 82 -11.99 -8.97 -11.66
C ARG A 82 -11.19 -8.15 -12.66
N ALA A 83 -9.99 -7.72 -12.28
CA ALA A 83 -9.12 -6.98 -13.17
C ALA A 83 -8.83 -7.86 -14.40
N PRO A 84 -8.96 -7.32 -15.63
CA PRO A 84 -8.54 -8.06 -16.80
C PRO A 84 -7.07 -8.43 -16.58
N GLN A 85 -6.77 -9.73 -16.65
CA GLN A 85 -5.39 -10.17 -16.78
C GLN A 85 -4.93 -9.64 -18.13
N HIS A 86 -4.40 -8.41 -18.11
CA HIS A 86 -3.58 -7.93 -19.19
C HIS A 86 -2.35 -8.81 -19.09
N SER A 87 -2.34 -9.91 -19.85
CA SER A 87 -1.12 -10.56 -20.24
C SER A 87 -0.27 -9.42 -20.78
N HIS A 88 0.69 -8.98 -19.98
CA HIS A 88 1.72 -8.10 -20.49
C HIS A 88 2.22 -8.80 -21.74
N PRO A 89 2.08 -8.19 -22.94
CA PRO A 89 2.59 -8.84 -24.13
C PRO A 89 4.03 -9.20 -23.79
N ASP A 90 4.43 -10.46 -23.94
CA ASP A 90 5.78 -10.93 -23.55
C ASP A 90 6.87 -10.01 -24.14
N GLN A 91 6.54 -9.33 -25.24
CA GLN A 91 7.29 -8.26 -25.86
C GLN A 91 7.70 -7.09 -24.93
N VAL A 92 6.87 -6.67 -23.97
CA VAL A 92 7.21 -5.59 -23.03
C VAL A 92 8.25 -6.08 -22.03
N ALA A 93 8.05 -7.27 -21.46
CA ALA A 93 9.03 -7.88 -20.55
C ALA A 93 10.37 -8.13 -21.27
N ALA A 94 10.33 -8.68 -22.48
CA ALA A 94 11.50 -8.89 -23.32
C ALA A 94 12.24 -7.59 -23.64
N LYS A 95 11.52 -6.50 -23.97
CA LYS A 95 12.12 -5.18 -24.21
C LYS A 95 12.78 -4.62 -22.94
N VAL A 96 12.17 -4.79 -21.78
CA VAL A 96 12.74 -4.34 -20.50
C VAL A 96 14.01 -5.13 -20.19
N LEU A 97 13.98 -6.46 -20.32
CA LEU A 97 15.15 -7.32 -20.10
C LEU A 97 16.29 -6.96 -21.05
N ALA A 98 16.03 -6.82 -22.34
CA ALA A 98 17.03 -6.42 -23.33
C ALA A 98 17.64 -5.03 -23.02
N ALA A 99 16.83 -4.08 -22.53
CA ALA A 99 17.30 -2.76 -22.14
C ALA A 99 18.17 -2.80 -20.86
N LEU A 100 17.90 -3.72 -19.93
CA LEU A 100 18.71 -3.93 -18.73
C LEU A 100 20.05 -4.61 -19.07
N GLU A 101 20.02 -5.64 -19.93
CA GLU A 101 21.21 -6.32 -20.44
C GLU A 101 22.15 -5.37 -21.19
N ALA A 102 21.60 -4.50 -22.05
CA ALA A 102 22.38 -3.48 -22.75
C ALA A 102 23.09 -2.48 -21.80
N ARG A 103 22.66 -2.40 -20.54
CA ARG A 103 23.26 -1.56 -19.49
C ARG A 103 24.14 -2.36 -18.52
N GLY A 104 24.38 -3.65 -18.78
CA GLY A 104 25.16 -4.54 -17.93
C GLY A 104 24.48 -4.92 -16.62
N LEU A 105 23.16 -4.72 -16.52
CA LEU A 105 22.33 -5.08 -15.37
C LEU A 105 21.60 -6.38 -15.70
N THR A 106 22.32 -7.50 -15.72
CA THR A 106 21.70 -8.83 -15.81
C THR A 106 21.05 -9.21 -14.47
N PRO A 107 19.88 -9.85 -14.48
CA PRO A 107 19.22 -10.33 -13.25
C PRO A 107 20.04 -11.39 -12.50
#